data_AF-A0A7S3V398-F1
#
_entry.id   AF-A0A7S3V398-F1
#
_cell.length_a   1.000
_cell.length_b   1.000
_cell.length_c   1.000
_cell.angle_alpha   90.00
_cell.angle_beta   90.00
_cell.angle_gamma   90.00
#
_symmetry.space_group_name_H-M   'P 1'
#
loop_
_entity.id
_entity.type
_entity.pdbx_description
1 polymer ?
#
loop_
_entity_poly.entity_id
_entity_poly.type
_entity_poly.pdbx_seq_one_letter_code
_entity_poly.pdbx_strand_id
1 'polypeptide(L)'
;LEGLKEQEKENETQTEENEIVESNLTPKQLRKYRKELAKKEKKRKKMEEEALKRRQQLWVDRYAPKRFIDLISNERTNRYVLQWLKSWDPFVFNVKRKKKDKAQNKFSIGDDTTADRRPFKKVLLLAGPPGGGKTTLAHTIAVHAGYCPMEINASDERTGAVLQEKILAS
;
A
#
# COMPACT_ATOMS: atom_id res chain seq x y z
N LEU A 1 8.58 1.99 -37.30
CA LEU A 1 8.13 1.06 -38.35
C LEU A 1 9.06 -0.15 -38.46
N GLU A 2 10.38 0.00 -38.31
CA GLU A 2 11.33 -1.13 -38.35
C GLU A 2 11.19 -2.11 -37.18
N GLY A 3 11.08 -1.62 -35.93
CA GLY A 3 10.97 -2.52 -34.76
C GLY A 3 9.69 -3.37 -34.69
N LEU A 4 8.62 -3.00 -35.40
CA LEU A 4 7.42 -3.84 -35.50
C LEU A 4 7.63 -5.00 -36.49
N LYS A 5 8.36 -4.75 -37.59
CA LYS A 5 8.68 -5.78 -38.59
C LYS A 5 9.68 -6.82 -38.05
N GLU A 6 10.57 -6.42 -37.15
CA GLU A 6 11.47 -7.37 -36.45
C GLU A 6 10.71 -8.26 -35.47
N GLN A 7 9.77 -7.71 -34.70
CA GLN A 7 8.94 -8.50 -33.78
C GLN A 7 8.04 -9.51 -34.50
N GLU A 8 7.49 -9.15 -35.67
CA GLU A 8 6.68 -10.07 -36.48
C GLU A 8 7.52 -11.24 -36.99
N LYS A 9 8.72 -10.97 -37.53
CA LYS A 9 9.64 -12.03 -37.98
C LYS A 9 10.08 -12.98 -36.87
N GLU A 10 10.36 -12.45 -35.67
CA GLU A 10 10.72 -13.25 -34.49
C GLU A 10 9.56 -14.14 -34.00
N ASN A 11 8.32 -13.65 -34.10
CA ASN A 11 7.14 -14.43 -33.73
C ASN A 11 6.83 -15.53 -34.74
N GLU A 12 7.01 -15.28 -36.04
CA GLU A 12 6.87 -16.28 -37.10
C GLU A 12 7.88 -17.42 -36.94
N THR A 13 9.18 -17.09 -36.76
CA THR A 13 10.23 -18.11 -36.55
C THR A 13 9.99 -18.96 -35.30
N GLN A 14 9.53 -18.35 -34.19
CA GLN A 14 9.18 -19.11 -32.99
C GLN A 14 7.97 -20.03 -33.18
N THR A 15 7.03 -19.66 -34.07
CA THR A 15 5.86 -20.48 -34.35
C THR A 15 6.26 -21.72 -35.16
N GLU A 16 7.08 -21.54 -36.18
CA GLU A 16 7.63 -22.64 -37.00
C GLU A 16 8.47 -23.62 -36.16
N GLU A 17 9.33 -23.12 -35.28
CA GLU A 17 10.12 -23.97 -34.38
C GLU A 17 9.24 -24.81 -33.45
N ASN A 18 8.15 -24.24 -32.92
CA ASN A 18 7.23 -24.98 -32.05
C ASN A 18 6.48 -26.07 -32.82
N GLU A 19 6.08 -25.83 -34.07
CA GLU A 19 5.41 -26.83 -34.92
C GLU A 19 6.33 -28.01 -35.26
N ILE A 20 7.59 -27.75 -35.59
CA ILE A 20 8.60 -28.78 -35.83
C ILE A 20 8.78 -29.65 -34.58
N VAL A 21 8.83 -29.04 -33.40
CA VAL A 21 8.96 -29.77 -32.12
C VAL A 21 7.69 -30.58 -31.82
N GLU A 22 6.48 -30.05 -32.05
CA GLU A 22 5.23 -30.80 -31.83
C GLU A 22 5.12 -32.05 -32.72
N SER A 23 5.57 -31.99 -33.97
CA SER A 23 5.51 -33.11 -34.92
C SER A 23 6.37 -34.32 -34.53
N ASN A 24 7.41 -34.12 -33.73
CA ASN A 24 8.36 -35.16 -33.31
C ASN A 24 8.02 -35.79 -31.92
N LEU A 25 6.88 -35.44 -31.31
CA LEU A 25 6.53 -35.84 -29.94
C LEU A 25 5.39 -36.88 -29.88
N THR A 26 5.47 -37.82 -28.93
CA THR A 26 4.36 -38.75 -28.65
C THR A 26 3.16 -38.03 -28.00
N PRO A 27 1.92 -38.58 -28.05
CA PRO A 27 0.73 -37.93 -27.48
C PRO A 27 0.86 -37.57 -25.99
N LYS A 28 1.55 -38.39 -25.18
CA LYS A 28 1.81 -38.10 -23.76
C LYS A 28 2.80 -36.95 -23.59
N GLN A 29 3.86 -36.91 -24.40
CA GLN A 29 4.87 -35.85 -24.38
C GLN A 29 4.29 -34.52 -24.89
N LEU A 30 3.47 -34.54 -25.95
CA LEU A 30 2.79 -33.37 -26.50
C LEU A 30 1.89 -32.68 -25.47
N ARG A 31 1.09 -33.45 -24.71
CA ARG A 31 0.25 -32.91 -23.63
C ARG A 31 1.09 -32.23 -22.53
N LYS A 32 2.26 -32.79 -22.20
CA LYS A 32 3.18 -32.19 -21.22
C LYS A 32 3.80 -30.91 -21.80
N TYR A 33 4.27 -30.94 -23.04
CA TYR A 33 4.86 -29.82 -23.75
C TYR A 33 3.89 -28.63 -23.86
N ARG A 34 2.65 -28.86 -24.31
CA ARG A 34 1.61 -27.81 -24.38
C ARG A 34 1.29 -27.17 -23.03
N LYS A 35 1.28 -27.94 -21.94
CA LYS A 35 1.10 -27.40 -20.59
C LYS A 35 2.26 -26.49 -20.18
N GLU A 36 3.50 -26.88 -20.51
CA GLU A 36 4.69 -26.06 -20.22
C GLU A 36 4.71 -24.78 -21.08
N LEU A 37 4.32 -24.85 -22.36
CA LEU A 37 4.15 -23.66 -23.21
C LEU A 37 3.10 -22.70 -22.64
N ALA A 38 1.92 -23.22 -22.26
CA ALA A 38 0.86 -22.40 -21.66
C ALA A 38 1.30 -21.73 -20.34
N LYS A 39 2.09 -22.43 -19.51
CA LYS A 39 2.69 -21.84 -18.30
C LYS A 39 3.71 -20.74 -18.63
N LYS A 40 4.59 -20.99 -19.61
CA LYS A 40 5.62 -20.06 -20.06
C LYS A 40 4.98 -18.79 -20.63
N GLU A 41 3.93 -18.93 -21.43
CA GLU A 41 3.18 -17.81 -21.99
C GLU A 41 2.46 -17.00 -20.92
N LYS A 42 1.78 -17.65 -19.95
CA LYS A 42 1.18 -16.98 -18.79
C LYS A 42 2.22 -16.20 -17.98
N LYS A 43 3.40 -16.78 -17.74
CA LYS A 43 4.50 -16.11 -17.04
C LYS A 43 5.03 -14.91 -17.81
N ARG A 44 5.16 -15.01 -19.14
CA ARG A 44 5.56 -13.90 -20.02
C ARG A 44 4.54 -12.76 -19.96
N LYS A 45 3.25 -13.06 -20.16
CA LYS A 45 2.16 -12.07 -20.09
C LYS A 45 2.13 -11.35 -18.74
N LYS A 46 2.28 -12.08 -17.64
CA LYS A 46 2.37 -11.47 -16.29
C LYS A 46 3.57 -10.55 -16.13
N MET A 47 4.76 -10.94 -16.60
CA MET A 47 5.95 -10.07 -16.53
C MET A 47 5.80 -8.82 -17.39
N GLU A 48 5.21 -8.95 -18.58
CA GLU A 48 4.97 -7.82 -19.49
C GLU A 48 3.95 -6.84 -18.90
N GLU A 49 2.86 -7.35 -18.31
CA GLU A 49 1.89 -6.55 -17.57
C GLU A 49 2.52 -5.81 -16.38
N GLU A 50 3.34 -6.50 -15.57
CA GLU A 50 4.07 -5.89 -14.46
C GLU A 50 5.08 -4.83 -14.93
N ALA A 51 5.77 -5.08 -16.05
CA ALA A 51 6.72 -4.14 -16.64
C ALA A 51 6.02 -2.89 -17.19
N LEU A 52 4.89 -3.07 -17.88
CA LEU A 52 4.05 -1.97 -18.37
C LEU A 52 3.53 -1.14 -17.19
N LYS A 53 3.01 -1.80 -16.15
CA LYS A 53 2.55 -1.14 -14.93
C LYS A 53 3.67 -0.33 -14.27
N ARG A 54 4.89 -0.89 -14.18
CA ARG A 54 6.05 -0.14 -13.66
C ARG A 54 6.38 1.05 -14.55
N ARG A 55 6.38 0.91 -15.87
CA ARG A 55 6.67 2.01 -16.82
C ARG A 55 5.63 3.13 -16.75
N GLN A 56 4.36 2.79 -16.55
CA GLN A 56 3.26 3.75 -16.47
C GLN A 56 3.10 4.39 -15.08
N GLN A 57 3.74 3.84 -14.04
CA GLN A 57 3.65 4.37 -12.69
C GLN A 57 4.40 5.70 -12.56
N LEU A 58 3.73 6.71 -11.99
CA LEU A 58 4.34 8.00 -11.69
C LEU A 58 5.50 7.84 -10.71
N TRP A 59 6.53 8.67 -10.86
CA TRP A 59 7.69 8.64 -9.96
C TRP A 59 7.29 8.94 -8.51
N VAL A 60 6.32 9.84 -8.32
CA VAL A 60 5.80 10.19 -7.01
C VAL A 60 5.21 8.97 -6.28
N ASP A 61 4.55 8.06 -7.01
CA ASP A 61 3.99 6.84 -6.44
C ASP A 61 5.05 5.76 -6.26
N ARG A 62 5.98 5.65 -7.22
CA ARG A 62 7.06 4.66 -7.17
C ARG A 62 7.94 4.84 -5.95
N TYR A 63 8.28 6.09 -5.64
CA TYR A 63 9.15 6.48 -4.54
C TYR A 63 8.38 7.01 -3.33
N ALA A 64 7.06 6.84 -3.29
CA ALA A 64 6.26 7.18 -2.12
C ALA A 64 6.77 6.42 -0.88
N PRO A 65 6.98 7.11 0.26
CA PRO A 65 7.38 6.49 1.52
C PRO A 65 6.39 5.39 1.96
N LYS A 66 6.88 4.17 2.21
CA LYS A 66 6.06 3.04 2.65
C LYS A 66 6.25 2.70 4.13
N ARG A 67 7.42 3.03 4.67
CA ARG A 67 7.78 2.78 6.07
C ARG A 67 8.11 4.09 6.76
N PHE A 68 8.03 4.07 8.09
CA PHE A 68 8.33 5.23 8.92
C PHE A 68 9.73 5.80 8.65
N ILE A 69 10.73 4.93 8.44
CA ILE A 69 12.11 5.33 8.15
C ILE A 69 12.31 5.93 6.75
N ASP A 70 11.33 5.76 5.85
CA ASP A 70 11.37 6.34 4.51
C ASP A 70 10.83 7.81 4.51
N LEU A 71 10.32 8.30 5.65
CA LEU A 71 9.78 9.65 5.79
C LEU A 71 10.91 10.68 5.92
N ILE A 72 11.01 11.58 4.95
CA ILE A 72 11.98 12.69 4.93
C ILE A 72 11.48 13.99 5.59
N SER A 73 10.28 13.96 6.18
CA SER A 73 9.71 15.08 6.94
C SER A 73 10.42 15.28 8.30
N ASN A 74 10.11 16.37 8.99
CA ASN A 74 10.70 16.67 10.30
C ASN A 74 10.50 15.52 11.30
N GLU A 75 11.61 14.94 11.75
CA GLU A 75 11.61 13.75 12.60
C GLU A 75 10.92 13.98 13.97
N ARG A 76 11.01 15.19 14.53
CA ARG A 76 10.29 15.55 15.77
C ARG A 76 8.78 15.51 15.54
N THR A 77 8.30 16.02 14.41
CA THR A 77 6.88 15.95 14.04
C THR A 77 6.46 14.49 13.85
N ASN A 78 7.24 13.70 13.11
CA ASN A 78 6.93 12.29 12.85
C ASN A 78 6.79 11.50 14.16
N ARG A 79 7.73 11.67 15.10
CA ARG A 79 7.64 11.07 16.44
C ARG A 79 6.44 11.55 17.23
N TYR A 80 6.11 12.83 17.16
CA TYR A 80 4.95 13.40 17.86
C TYR A 80 3.63 12.80 17.36
N VAL A 81 3.46 12.68 16.04
CA VAL A 81 2.29 12.04 15.42
C VAL A 81 2.20 10.56 15.83
N LEU A 82 3.32 9.83 15.77
CA LEU A 82 3.38 8.44 16.19
C LEU A 82 3.04 8.28 17.69
N GLN A 83 3.60 9.13 18.55
CA GLN A 83 3.33 9.09 20.00
C GLN A 83 1.85 9.39 20.30
N TRP A 84 1.26 10.33 19.59
CA TRP A 84 -0.18 10.61 19.68
C TRP A 84 -0.99 9.38 19.29
N LEU A 85 -0.70 8.76 18.14
CA LEU A 85 -1.43 7.57 17.69
C LEU A 85 -1.25 6.40 18.67
N LYS A 86 -0.02 6.15 19.15
CA LYS A 86 0.29 5.12 20.14
C LYS A 86 -0.38 5.34 21.50
N SER A 87 -0.84 6.56 21.80
CA SER A 87 -1.65 6.82 22.99
C SER A 87 -3.04 6.15 22.93
N TRP A 88 -3.52 5.82 21.73
CA TRP A 88 -4.79 5.12 21.46
C TRP A 88 -4.69 3.59 21.52
N ASP A 89 -3.49 3.02 21.37
CA ASP A 89 -3.28 1.57 21.23
C ASP A 89 -4.03 0.69 22.26
N PRO A 90 -4.05 1.00 23.57
CA PRO A 90 -4.75 0.15 24.54
C PRO A 90 -6.26 0.14 24.36
N PHE A 91 -6.82 1.19 23.78
CA PHE A 91 -8.27 1.35 23.59
C PHE A 91 -8.74 0.76 22.26
N VAL A 92 -7.84 0.63 21.29
CA VAL A 92 -8.13 0.08 19.96
C VAL A 92 -7.78 -1.40 19.90
N PHE A 93 -6.63 -1.80 20.45
CA PHE A 93 -6.16 -3.18 20.40
C PHE A 93 -6.45 -3.97 21.70
N ASN A 94 -7.10 -3.35 22.70
CA ASN A 94 -7.35 -3.94 24.01
C ASN A 94 -6.08 -4.52 24.70
N VAL A 95 -4.92 -3.93 24.42
CA VAL A 95 -3.63 -4.37 24.96
C VAL A 95 -3.45 -3.81 26.36
N LYS A 96 -3.23 -4.68 27.35
CA LYS A 96 -2.91 -4.29 28.73
C LYS A 96 -1.55 -3.56 28.74
N ARG A 97 -1.53 -2.24 29.01
CA ARG A 97 -0.27 -1.49 29.17
C ARG A 97 0.58 -2.11 30.28
N LYS A 98 1.88 -2.28 30.04
CA LYS A 98 2.81 -2.65 31.11
C LYS A 98 2.98 -1.43 32.04
N LYS A 99 2.95 -1.64 33.36
CA LYS A 99 3.01 -0.56 34.37
C LYS A 99 4.23 0.39 34.26
N LYS A 100 5.26 0.04 33.48
CA LYS A 100 6.46 0.86 33.24
C LYS A 100 6.22 2.07 32.32
N ASP A 101 5.10 2.14 31.60
CA ASP A 101 4.84 3.18 30.60
C ASP A 101 4.18 4.46 31.16
N LYS A 102 4.12 4.62 32.49
CA LYS A 102 3.61 5.87 33.13
C LYS A 102 4.50 7.09 32.86
N ALA A 103 5.69 6.90 32.30
CA ALA A 103 6.57 8.00 31.93
C ALA A 103 6.02 8.74 30.69
N GLN A 104 5.43 9.91 30.96
CA GLN A 104 5.45 11.06 30.04
C GLN A 104 4.74 10.92 28.69
N ASN A 105 3.65 10.15 28.57
CA ASN A 105 2.80 10.35 27.40
C ASN A 105 2.00 11.66 27.55
N LYS A 106 2.51 12.75 26.96
CA LYS A 106 1.90 14.10 26.97
C LYS A 106 0.44 14.12 26.50
N PHE A 107 0.00 13.07 25.81
CA PHE A 107 -1.35 12.91 25.29
C PHE A 107 -2.30 12.16 26.22
N SER A 108 -1.78 11.53 27.27
CA SER A 108 -2.53 10.70 28.22
C SER A 108 -2.94 11.44 29.49
N ILE A 109 -3.09 12.77 29.43
CA ILE A 109 -3.71 13.55 30.52
C ILE A 109 -5.23 13.31 30.45
N GLY A 110 -5.64 12.10 30.79
CA GLY A 110 -7.01 11.75 31.12
C GLY A 110 -7.08 11.65 32.64
N ASP A 111 -7.99 12.40 33.23
CA ASP A 111 -8.28 12.34 34.66
C ASP A 111 -8.64 10.91 35.06
N ASP A 112 -7.89 10.29 35.98
CA ASP A 112 -8.05 8.88 36.40
C ASP A 112 -9.41 8.64 37.08
N THR A 113 -10.14 9.73 37.38
CA THR A 113 -11.51 9.77 37.91
C THR A 113 -12.62 9.66 36.85
N THR A 114 -12.31 9.79 35.56
CA THR A 114 -13.32 9.67 34.48
C THR A 114 -13.38 8.24 33.94
N ALA A 115 -14.58 7.75 33.67
CA ALA A 115 -14.78 6.40 33.10
C ALA A 115 -14.09 6.20 31.73
N ASP A 116 -13.92 7.27 30.95
CA ASP A 116 -13.22 7.25 29.66
C ASP A 116 -11.73 7.59 29.83
N ARG A 117 -10.87 6.56 29.76
CA ARG A 117 -9.41 6.70 29.89
C ARG A 117 -8.71 7.05 28.58
N ARG A 118 -9.45 7.25 27.48
CA ARG A 118 -8.89 7.57 26.17
C ARG A 118 -8.14 8.91 26.18
N PRO A 119 -7.20 9.13 25.23
CA PRO A 119 -6.52 10.42 25.10
C PRO A 119 -7.51 11.58 24.97
N PHE A 120 -7.30 12.64 25.75
CA PHE A 120 -8.19 13.82 25.75
C PHE A 120 -8.23 14.51 24.38
N LYS A 121 -7.08 14.57 23.69
CA LYS A 121 -6.96 15.11 22.34
C LYS A 121 -7.36 14.04 21.32
N LYS A 122 -8.63 14.05 20.91
CA LYS A 122 -9.23 13.08 19.97
C LYS A 122 -8.92 13.32 18.50
N VAL A 123 -8.50 14.54 18.15
CA VAL A 123 -8.21 14.94 16.77
C VAL A 123 -6.80 15.49 16.69
N LEU A 124 -6.08 15.12 15.63
CA LEU A 124 -4.78 15.66 15.29
C LEU A 124 -4.87 16.43 13.98
N LEU A 125 -4.47 17.70 13.99
CA LEU A 125 -4.40 18.54 12.79
C LEU A 125 -2.95 18.61 12.29
N LEU A 126 -2.72 18.18 11.05
CA LEU A 126 -1.43 18.33 10.37
C LEU A 126 -1.50 19.55 9.44
N ALA A 127 -0.75 20.59 9.77
CA ALA A 127 -0.68 21.83 9.00
C ALA A 127 0.74 22.06 8.44
N GLY A 128 0.84 22.70 7.27
CA GLY A 128 2.11 23.00 6.61
C GLY A 128 1.95 23.22 5.10
N PRO A 129 3.04 23.64 4.42
CA PRO A 129 3.02 23.94 2.99
C PRO A 129 2.58 22.73 2.13
N PRO A 130 2.09 22.97 0.90
CA PRO A 130 1.83 21.88 -0.05
C PRO A 130 3.12 21.08 -0.31
N GLY A 131 3.00 19.78 -0.56
CA GLY A 131 4.16 18.90 -0.78
C GLY A 131 4.98 18.54 0.48
N GLY A 132 4.64 19.06 1.66
CA GLY A 132 5.33 18.72 2.92
C GLY A 132 5.10 17.29 3.45
N GLY A 133 4.49 16.40 2.65
CA GLY A 133 4.27 15.00 3.01
C GLY A 133 3.22 14.75 4.10
N LYS A 134 2.26 15.67 4.32
CA LYS A 134 1.25 15.55 5.39
C LYS A 134 0.37 14.30 5.25
N THR A 135 -0.20 14.09 4.06
CA THR A 135 -1.00 12.90 3.76
C THR A 135 -0.15 11.64 3.87
N THR A 136 1.05 11.65 3.27
CA THR A 136 2.01 10.55 3.35
C THR A 136 2.36 10.21 4.80
N LEU A 137 2.62 11.21 5.65
CA LEU A 137 2.93 11.04 7.06
C LEU A 137 1.79 10.33 7.80
N ALA A 138 0.55 10.77 7.61
CA ALA A 138 -0.63 10.19 8.23
C ALA A 138 -0.79 8.70 7.85
N HIS A 139 -0.74 8.39 6.55
CA HIS A 139 -0.88 7.02 6.06
C HIS A 139 0.26 6.11 6.55
N THR A 140 1.50 6.54 6.38
CA THR A 140 2.67 5.73 6.71
C THR A 140 2.75 5.46 8.21
N ILE A 141 2.43 6.44 9.07
CA ILE A 141 2.40 6.24 10.53
C ILE A 141 1.24 5.33 10.94
N ALA A 142 0.05 5.50 10.37
CA ALA A 142 -1.10 4.65 10.68
C ALA A 142 -0.79 3.17 10.40
N VAL A 143 -0.34 2.87 9.18
CA VAL A 143 0.06 1.52 8.79
C VAL A 143 1.22 1.01 9.66
N HIS A 144 2.23 1.85 9.91
CA HIS A 144 3.36 1.48 10.77
C HIS A 144 2.93 1.12 12.21
N ALA A 145 1.91 1.79 12.75
CA ALA A 145 1.40 1.54 14.08
C ALA A 145 0.42 0.36 14.16
N GLY A 146 0.05 -0.25 13.02
CA GLY A 146 -0.88 -1.38 12.92
C GLY A 146 -2.34 -0.98 12.72
N TYR A 147 -2.61 0.28 12.36
CA TYR A 147 -3.96 0.79 12.06
C TYR A 147 -4.27 0.63 10.57
N CYS A 148 -5.56 0.55 10.24
CA CYS A 148 -6.05 0.62 8.86
C CYS A 148 -6.47 2.07 8.56
N PRO A 149 -5.68 2.85 7.77
CA PRO A 149 -6.05 4.23 7.46
C PRO A 149 -7.24 4.27 6.50
N MET A 150 -8.19 5.15 6.80
CA MET A 150 -9.29 5.52 5.91
C MET A 150 -9.10 6.97 5.48
N GLU A 151 -8.99 7.20 4.18
CA GLU A 151 -8.83 8.53 3.60
C GLU A 151 -10.16 9.01 3.02
N ILE A 152 -10.50 10.26 3.32
CA ILE A 152 -11.69 10.96 2.86
C ILE A 152 -11.21 12.29 2.29
N ASN A 153 -11.38 12.46 0.99
CA ASN A 153 -10.87 13.63 0.28
C ASN A 153 -11.96 14.70 0.15
N ALA A 154 -11.59 15.97 0.31
CA ALA A 154 -12.51 17.09 0.24
C ALA A 154 -13.12 17.30 -1.16
N SER A 155 -12.47 16.81 -2.22
CA SER A 155 -13.02 16.86 -3.58
C SER A 155 -14.20 15.91 -3.77
N ASP A 156 -14.19 14.77 -3.08
CA ASP A 156 -15.04 13.62 -3.38
C ASP A 156 -16.24 13.54 -2.41
N GLU A 157 -16.05 13.96 -1.15
CA GLU A 157 -17.10 13.94 -0.11
C GLU A 157 -17.39 15.33 0.45
N ARG A 158 -18.43 16.00 -0.06
CA ARG A 158 -18.78 17.38 0.35
C ARG A 158 -19.94 17.51 1.34
N THR A 159 -20.56 16.43 1.77
CA THR A 159 -21.72 16.47 2.68
C THR A 159 -21.52 15.59 3.91
N GLY A 160 -22.02 16.06 5.05
CA GLY A 160 -21.90 15.33 6.32
C GLY A 160 -22.62 13.97 6.31
N ALA A 161 -23.67 13.82 5.49
CA ALA A 161 -24.39 12.55 5.34
C ALA A 161 -23.53 11.48 4.67
N VAL A 162 -22.84 11.81 3.57
CA VAL A 162 -21.93 10.89 2.87
C VAL A 162 -20.77 10.48 3.76
N LEU A 163 -20.27 11.42 4.58
CA LEU A 163 -19.23 11.13 5.57
C LEU A 163 -19.70 10.13 6.63
N GLN A 164 -20.90 10.32 7.19
CA GLN A 164 -21.47 9.41 8.20
C GLN A 164 -21.71 8.01 7.62
N GLU A 165 -22.25 7.92 6.41
CA GLU A 165 -22.48 6.65 5.73
C GLU A 165 -21.18 5.85 5.57
N LYS A 166 -20.11 6.48 5.07
CA LYS A 166 -18.81 5.80 4.91
C LYS A 166 -18.21 5.32 6.23
N ILE A 167 -18.30 6.13 7.28
CA ILE A 167 -17.79 5.78 8.61
C ILE A 167 -18.56 4.60 9.21
N LEU A 168 -19.88 4.51 8.97
CA LEU A 168 -20.73 3.44 9.50
C LEU A 168 -20.70 2.15 8.66
N ALA A 169 -20.42 2.26 7.36
CA ALA A 169 -20.38 1.12 6.44
C ALA A 169 -19.06 0.32 6.52
N SER A 170 -18.09 0.76 7.34
CA SER A 170 -16.76 0.17 7.49
C SER A 170 -16.60 -0.56 8.81
#